data_AF-A0A355T4N6-F1
#
_entry.id   AF-A0A355T4N6-F1
#
_cell.length_a   1.000
_cell.length_b   1.000
_cell.length_c   1.000
_cell.angle_alpha   90.00
_cell.angle_beta   90.00
_cell.angle_gamma   90.00
#
_symmetry.space_group_name_H-M   'P 1'
#
loop_
_entity.id
_entity.type
_entity.pdbx_description
1 polymer ?
#
loop_
_entity_poly.entity_id
_entity_poly.type
_entity_poly.pdbx_seq_one_letter_code
_entity_poly.pdbx_strand_id
1 'polypeptide(L)'
;MPSFTLAVSRFCERWRIWVVLLELHGLPRSCSDVTRMGEPVSPSAHFDRLSVVWPRENFLKTKSESGGVMRQLTFIEPGKLEWWDVPAPKIVAGTDAIVRPLAVARCDLDYSTIIGSGLQGGPFAFGHETAGEVVEVGDQVTSVKVGDKVIVPFQISCGTCDNCRQGWTNACKSVTRGAVYGMKPICGEEFGGALSEFMHVPFADHMLVPLPDDIRPEVLAGGSDNIADAWRTVAPHMDKYEAPSVLVIGSGRGIGLYALQIALARGAKRVVYAEIGKGGEAMRMAKEIGAEVQQVPSAS
;
A
#
# COMPACT_ATOMS: atom_id res chain seq x y z
N MET A 1 -11.49 24.17 -9.48
CA MET A 1 -10.30 23.29 -9.32
C MET A 1 -10.83 21.87 -9.20
N PRO A 2 -10.31 20.87 -9.92
CA PRO A 2 -10.67 19.48 -9.61
C PRO A 2 -10.23 19.21 -8.17
N SER A 3 -11.05 18.52 -7.39
CA SER A 3 -10.63 18.06 -6.05
C SER A 3 -9.37 17.20 -6.20
N PHE A 4 -8.45 17.30 -5.23
CA PHE A 4 -7.22 16.49 -5.14
C PHE A 4 -7.49 15.00 -5.46
N THR A 5 -8.64 14.49 -5.02
CA THR A 5 -9.14 13.14 -5.25
C THR A 5 -9.33 12.79 -6.73
N LEU A 6 -9.84 13.72 -7.55
CA LEU A 6 -10.01 13.51 -8.99
C LEU A 6 -8.67 13.49 -9.75
N ALA A 7 -7.67 14.21 -9.24
CA ALA A 7 -6.32 14.25 -9.82
C ALA A 7 -5.56 12.94 -9.54
N VAL A 8 -5.64 12.41 -8.32
CA VAL A 8 -5.04 11.12 -7.94
C VAL A 8 -5.67 9.96 -8.72
N SER A 9 -7.01 9.95 -8.87
CA SER A 9 -7.72 8.93 -9.67
C SER A 9 -7.24 8.86 -11.13
N ARG A 10 -7.16 10.00 -11.82
CA ARG A 10 -6.70 10.05 -13.22
C ARG A 10 -5.22 9.69 -13.37
N PHE A 11 -4.41 9.95 -12.35
CA PHE A 11 -3.00 9.60 -12.33
C PHE A 11 -2.79 8.08 -12.21
N CYS A 12 -3.44 7.43 -11.23
CA CYS A 12 -3.36 5.98 -11.05
C CYS A 12 -3.82 5.22 -12.31
N GLU A 13 -4.91 5.67 -12.95
CA GLU A 13 -5.44 5.07 -14.19
C GLU A 13 -4.51 5.25 -15.40
N ARG A 14 -3.94 6.45 -15.58
CA ARG A 14 -3.07 6.76 -16.72
C ARG A 14 -1.72 6.05 -16.66
N TRP A 15 -1.21 5.77 -15.46
CA TRP A 15 0.17 5.34 -15.26
C TRP A 15 0.35 3.88 -14.87
N ARG A 16 -0.73 3.09 -14.80
CA ARG A 16 -0.69 1.67 -14.42
C ARG A 16 0.18 1.47 -13.17
N ILE A 17 -0.04 2.30 -12.15
CA ILE A 17 0.46 1.96 -10.81
C ILE A 17 -0.18 0.61 -10.51
N TRP A 18 0.66 -0.42 -10.39
CA TRP A 18 0.23 -1.81 -10.31
C TRP A 18 -0.56 -2.01 -9.01
N VAL A 19 -1.86 -1.76 -9.10
CA VAL A 19 -2.84 -2.22 -8.13
C VAL A 19 -3.16 -3.65 -8.53
N VAL A 20 -2.97 -4.60 -7.61
CA VAL A 20 -3.54 -5.92 -7.79
C VAL A 20 -5.05 -5.75 -7.62
N LEU A 21 -5.73 -5.61 -8.75
CA LEU A 21 -7.17 -5.55 -8.86
C LEU A 21 -7.74 -6.92 -8.53
N LEU A 22 -8.48 -7.03 -7.43
CA LEU A 22 -9.30 -8.18 -7.11
C LEU A 22 -10.69 -8.02 -7.76
N GLU A 23 -10.74 -7.74 -9.07
CA GLU A 23 -11.99 -7.31 -9.70
C GLU A 23 -12.95 -8.47 -10.05
N LEU A 24 -14.19 -8.29 -9.56
CA LEU A 24 -15.43 -8.88 -10.03
C LEU A 24 -15.70 -8.42 -11.48
N HIS A 25 -15.69 -9.35 -12.44
CA HIS A 25 -16.49 -9.42 -13.69
C HIS A 25 -15.72 -10.07 -14.86
N GLY A 26 -16.41 -10.98 -15.54
CA GLY A 26 -15.83 -12.05 -16.37
C GLY A 26 -15.28 -11.66 -17.74
N LEU A 27 -14.17 -12.32 -18.11
CA LEU A 27 -13.63 -12.52 -19.47
C LEU A 27 -12.78 -13.83 -19.48
N PRO A 28 -12.54 -14.47 -20.65
CA PRO A 28 -12.63 -15.92 -20.83
C PRO A 28 -11.43 -16.77 -20.38
N ARG A 29 -11.71 -18.07 -20.29
CA ARG A 29 -10.99 -19.18 -19.65
C ARG A 29 -9.80 -19.70 -20.48
N SER A 30 -8.61 -19.78 -19.89
CA SER A 30 -7.74 -20.97 -19.98
C SER A 30 -6.58 -20.90 -18.98
N CYS A 31 -6.43 -21.98 -18.22
CA CYS A 31 -5.47 -22.16 -17.14
C CYS A 31 -4.35 -23.09 -17.62
N SER A 32 -3.19 -22.56 -17.96
CA SER A 32 -1.93 -23.29 -18.10
C SER A 32 -0.82 -22.25 -18.18
N ASP A 33 0.06 -22.23 -17.17
CA ASP A 33 1.50 -21.86 -17.24
C ASP A 33 1.99 -21.37 -15.87
N VAL A 34 2.34 -22.32 -15.01
CA VAL A 34 3.28 -22.10 -13.89
C VAL A 34 4.62 -22.67 -14.34
N THR A 35 5.54 -21.83 -14.81
CA THR A 35 6.87 -22.27 -15.24
C THR A 35 7.90 -22.18 -14.11
N ARG A 36 8.49 -23.34 -13.78
CA ARG A 36 9.79 -23.48 -13.10
C ARG A 36 10.84 -22.66 -13.85
N MET A 37 11.65 -21.86 -13.14
CA MET A 37 12.85 -21.23 -13.71
C MET A 37 14.11 -21.90 -13.18
N GLY A 38 14.80 -22.63 -14.06
CA GLY A 38 16.19 -23.02 -13.90
C GLY A 38 16.94 -22.60 -15.15
N GLU A 39 17.51 -21.40 -15.14
CA GLU A 39 18.77 -20.98 -15.80
C GLU A 39 18.96 -19.45 -15.68
N PRO A 40 20.20 -18.93 -15.62
CA PRO A 40 20.46 -17.54 -15.25
C PRO A 40 20.40 -16.61 -16.48
N VAL A 41 19.52 -15.61 -16.45
CA VAL A 41 19.36 -14.59 -17.50
C VAL A 41 19.30 -13.18 -16.87
N SER A 42 19.73 -12.16 -17.62
CA SER A 42 20.17 -10.84 -17.15
C SER A 42 19.12 -9.98 -16.38
N PRO A 43 19.55 -9.07 -15.48
CA PRO A 43 18.69 -8.41 -14.48
C PRO A 43 17.61 -7.45 -15.01
N SER A 44 17.67 -6.98 -16.26
CA SER A 44 16.76 -5.93 -16.77
C SER A 44 15.53 -6.45 -17.50
N ALA A 45 15.44 -7.75 -17.79
CA ALA A 45 14.39 -8.31 -18.66
C ALA A 45 13.28 -9.08 -17.91
N HIS A 46 13.30 -9.15 -16.57
CA HIS A 46 12.44 -10.06 -15.82
C HIS A 46 11.02 -9.54 -15.48
N PHE A 47 10.71 -8.26 -15.64
CA PHE A 47 9.45 -7.73 -15.06
C PHE A 47 8.27 -7.50 -16.00
N ASP A 48 8.44 -7.60 -17.33
CA ASP A 48 7.26 -7.70 -18.22
C ASP A 48 6.52 -9.06 -18.06
N ARG A 49 7.07 -9.99 -17.27
CA ARG A 49 6.58 -11.39 -17.15
C ARG A 49 6.32 -11.89 -15.74
N LEU A 50 6.49 -11.07 -14.70
CA LEU A 50 6.01 -11.45 -13.35
C LEU A 50 4.51 -11.15 -13.23
N SER A 51 3.72 -11.93 -13.96
CA SER A 51 2.29 -12.05 -13.71
C SER A 51 2.08 -12.94 -12.48
N VAL A 52 1.69 -12.35 -11.36
CA VAL A 52 1.03 -13.12 -10.29
C VAL A 52 -0.31 -13.58 -10.87
N VAL A 53 -0.35 -14.80 -11.37
CA VAL A 53 -1.56 -15.40 -11.96
C VAL A 53 -2.52 -15.74 -10.82
N TRP A 54 -3.63 -14.99 -10.75
CA TRP A 54 -4.67 -15.12 -9.73
C TRP A 54 -5.71 -16.17 -10.14
N PRO A 55 -6.08 -17.14 -9.28
CA PRO A 55 -7.25 -17.99 -9.50
C PRO A 55 -8.55 -17.18 -9.32
N ARG A 56 -9.19 -16.80 -10.43
CA ARG A 56 -10.28 -15.81 -10.52
C ARG A 56 -11.61 -16.10 -9.82
N GLU A 57 -11.92 -17.33 -9.40
CA GLU A 57 -13.35 -17.68 -9.18
C GLU A 57 -13.79 -17.96 -7.71
N ASN A 58 -12.88 -18.16 -6.75
CA ASN A 58 -13.26 -18.59 -5.39
C ASN A 58 -13.04 -17.57 -4.25
N PHE A 59 -12.28 -16.49 -4.48
CA PHE A 59 -11.91 -15.51 -3.44
C PHE A 59 -13.06 -14.59 -2.99
N LEU A 60 -14.05 -14.36 -3.87
CA LEU A 60 -15.18 -13.46 -3.59
C LEU A 60 -16.35 -14.17 -2.90
N LYS A 61 -16.26 -15.49 -2.73
CA LYS A 61 -17.31 -16.33 -2.13
C LYS A 61 -16.93 -16.87 -0.75
N THR A 62 -15.67 -16.70 -0.33
CA THR A 62 -15.25 -17.05 1.01
C THR A 62 -15.89 -16.08 1.99
N LYS A 63 -16.79 -16.59 2.83
CA LYS A 63 -17.23 -15.90 4.04
C LYS A 63 -16.10 -16.05 5.06
N SER A 64 -15.83 -15.02 5.86
CA SER A 64 -15.02 -15.22 7.07
C SER A 64 -15.87 -16.04 8.03
N GLU A 65 -15.71 -17.36 7.98
CA GLU A 65 -16.22 -18.21 9.05
C GLU A 65 -15.17 -18.18 10.15
N SER A 66 -15.56 -17.71 11.35
CA SER A 66 -14.71 -17.69 12.53
C SER A 66 -14.11 -19.08 12.78
N GLY A 67 -12.79 -19.22 12.68
CA GLY A 67 -12.10 -20.51 12.84
C GLY A 67 -11.92 -21.31 11.55
N GLY A 68 -12.23 -20.73 10.39
CA GLY A 68 -11.92 -21.30 9.07
C GLY A 68 -10.45 -21.15 8.67
N VAL A 69 -10.15 -21.58 7.45
CA VAL A 69 -8.85 -21.39 6.78
C VAL A 69 -9.02 -20.31 5.71
N MET A 70 -8.00 -19.50 5.50
CA MET A 70 -7.95 -18.48 4.47
C MET A 70 -6.65 -18.58 3.67
N ARG A 71 -6.63 -18.05 2.45
CA ARG A 71 -5.41 -17.92 1.66
C ARG A 71 -4.68 -16.61 1.91
N GLN A 72 -3.36 -16.69 2.01
CA GLN A 72 -2.46 -15.56 2.18
C GLN A 72 -1.20 -15.74 1.33
N LEU A 73 -0.78 -14.68 0.66
CA LEU A 73 0.51 -14.63 -0.02
C LEU A 73 1.61 -14.42 1.03
N THR A 74 2.56 -15.34 1.06
CA THR A 74 3.65 -15.38 2.02
C THR A 74 4.96 -15.19 1.26
N PHE A 75 5.77 -14.22 1.66
CA PHE A 75 7.14 -14.10 1.21
C PHE A 75 7.96 -15.19 1.90
N ILE A 76 8.72 -15.99 1.14
CA ILE A 76 9.55 -17.07 1.66
C ILE A 76 11.02 -16.62 1.74
N GLU A 77 11.53 -16.15 0.62
CA GLU A 77 12.89 -15.68 0.43
C GLU A 77 12.95 -14.83 -0.86
N PRO A 78 14.05 -14.09 -1.13
CA PRO A 78 14.17 -13.33 -2.36
C PRO A 78 13.86 -14.16 -3.62
N GLY A 79 13.03 -13.61 -4.50
CA GLY A 79 12.55 -14.26 -5.71
C GLY A 79 11.41 -15.27 -5.49
N LYS A 80 10.94 -15.48 -4.26
CA LYS A 80 9.99 -16.54 -3.93
C LYS A 80 8.85 -16.08 -3.00
N LEU A 81 7.63 -16.09 -3.53
CA LEU A 81 6.39 -15.96 -2.77
C LEU A 81 5.50 -17.18 -3.01
N GLU A 82 4.74 -17.59 -2.00
CA GLU A 82 3.84 -18.73 -2.07
C GLU A 82 2.47 -18.37 -1.47
N TRP A 83 1.40 -18.90 -2.06
CA TRP A 83 0.08 -18.87 -1.44
C TRP A 83 -0.01 -19.99 -0.42
N TRP A 84 -0.28 -19.63 0.84
CA TRP A 84 -0.46 -20.56 1.93
C TRP A 84 -1.90 -20.53 2.43
N ASP A 85 -2.38 -21.70 2.82
CA ASP A 85 -3.59 -21.84 3.63
C ASP A 85 -3.21 -21.60 5.10
N VAL A 86 -3.78 -20.57 5.71
CA VAL A 86 -3.52 -20.15 7.09
C VAL A 86 -4.84 -20.02 7.85
N PRO A 87 -4.85 -20.06 9.20
CA PRO A 87 -6.08 -19.79 9.94
C PRO A 87 -6.66 -18.42 9.60
N ALA A 88 -7.96 -18.35 9.31
CA ALA A 88 -8.66 -17.09 9.13
C ALA A 88 -8.62 -16.27 10.44
N PRO A 89 -8.43 -14.95 10.36
CA PRO A 89 -8.45 -14.11 11.53
C PRO A 89 -9.84 -14.11 12.18
N LYS A 90 -9.87 -13.79 13.47
CA LYS A 90 -11.08 -13.67 14.26
C LYS A 90 -11.02 -12.41 15.11
N ILE A 91 -12.17 -11.89 15.51
CA ILE A 91 -12.25 -10.85 16.54
C ILE A 91 -11.63 -11.40 17.84
N VAL A 92 -10.62 -10.71 18.36
CA VAL A 92 -9.94 -11.08 19.62
C VAL A 92 -10.38 -10.15 20.75
N ALA A 93 -10.53 -8.86 20.46
CA ALA A 93 -11.05 -7.85 21.36
C ALA A 93 -12.27 -7.14 20.74
N GLY A 94 -13.14 -6.60 21.60
CA GLY A 94 -14.32 -5.85 21.18
C GLY A 94 -14.01 -4.62 20.31
N THR A 95 -12.76 -4.15 20.31
CA THR A 95 -12.27 -3.02 19.50
C THR A 95 -11.78 -3.43 18.12
N ASP A 96 -11.81 -4.71 17.77
CA ASP A 96 -11.22 -5.21 16.52
C ASP A 96 -12.22 -5.16 15.35
N ALA A 97 -11.69 -5.25 14.14
CA ALA A 97 -12.46 -5.51 12.94
C ALA A 97 -11.76 -6.57 12.07
N ILE A 98 -12.54 -7.23 11.21
CA ILE A 98 -12.02 -8.02 10.10
C ILE A 98 -12.33 -7.29 8.81
N VAL A 99 -11.31 -7.12 7.97
CA VAL A 99 -11.42 -6.43 6.69
C VAL A 99 -11.08 -7.41 5.57
N ARG A 100 -11.90 -7.43 4.52
CA ARG A 100 -11.59 -8.11 3.25
C ARG A 100 -10.88 -7.11 2.32
N PRO A 101 -9.62 -7.34 1.94
CA PRO A 101 -8.95 -6.52 0.94
C PRO A 101 -9.73 -6.50 -0.38
N LEU A 102 -9.94 -5.30 -0.93
CA LEU A 102 -10.54 -5.10 -2.26
C LEU A 102 -9.47 -4.70 -3.28
N ALA A 103 -8.50 -3.89 -2.85
CA ALA A 103 -7.38 -3.45 -3.65
C ALA A 103 -6.12 -3.39 -2.78
N VAL A 104 -5.03 -3.93 -3.33
CA VAL A 104 -3.70 -3.83 -2.70
C VAL A 104 -2.76 -3.16 -3.69
N ALA A 105 -2.20 -2.03 -3.30
CA ALA A 105 -1.15 -1.35 -4.05
C ALA A 105 0.22 -1.97 -3.71
N ARG A 106 1.19 -1.72 -4.59
CA ARG A 106 2.55 -2.22 -4.44
C ARG A 106 3.48 -1.08 -4.01
N CYS A 107 4.10 -1.22 -2.85
CA CYS A 107 5.15 -0.32 -2.40
C CYS A 107 6.50 -0.66 -3.06
N ASP A 108 7.40 0.33 -3.15
CA ASP A 108 8.78 0.10 -3.61
C ASP A 108 9.55 -0.78 -2.63
N LEU A 109 9.18 -0.78 -1.35
CA LEU A 109 9.72 -1.70 -0.35
C LEU A 109 9.36 -3.16 -0.68
N ASP A 110 8.12 -3.45 -1.08
CA ASP A 110 7.70 -4.80 -1.49
C ASP A 110 8.58 -5.30 -2.65
N TYR A 111 8.81 -4.44 -3.65
CA TYR A 111 9.67 -4.77 -4.78
C TYR A 111 11.12 -5.05 -4.34
N SER A 112 11.70 -4.16 -3.53
CA SER A 112 13.07 -4.33 -3.03
C SER A 112 13.24 -5.62 -2.22
N THR A 113 12.24 -5.98 -1.41
CA THR A 113 12.18 -7.24 -0.65
C THR A 113 12.18 -8.44 -1.60
N ILE A 114 11.34 -8.43 -2.65
CA ILE A 114 11.26 -9.53 -3.62
C ILE A 114 12.60 -9.72 -4.34
N ILE A 115 13.30 -8.65 -4.73
CA ILE A 115 14.60 -8.76 -5.42
C ILE A 115 15.79 -8.96 -4.47
N GLY A 116 15.54 -9.04 -3.15
CA GLY A 116 16.57 -9.31 -2.14
C GLY A 116 17.40 -8.10 -1.71
N SER A 117 17.01 -6.88 -2.08
CA SER A 117 17.66 -5.63 -1.63
C SER A 117 16.92 -4.92 -0.49
N GLY A 118 15.72 -5.40 -0.13
CA GLY A 118 14.86 -4.87 0.92
C GLY A 118 14.86 -5.70 2.20
N LEU A 119 13.67 -5.94 2.75
CA LEU A 119 13.51 -6.73 3.97
C LEU A 119 13.99 -8.17 3.75
N GLN A 120 14.60 -8.74 4.79
CA GLN A 120 15.08 -10.12 4.80
C GLN A 120 14.44 -10.88 5.97
N GLY A 121 14.52 -12.21 5.96
CA GLY A 121 14.02 -13.04 7.06
C GLY A 121 12.57 -13.51 6.88
N GLY A 122 12.27 -14.10 5.72
CA GLY A 122 11.05 -14.89 5.56
C GLY A 122 11.03 -16.16 6.44
N PRO A 123 9.88 -16.82 6.61
CA PRO A 123 8.61 -16.49 5.98
C PRO A 123 7.81 -15.40 6.72
N PHE A 124 7.06 -14.60 5.97
CA PHE A 124 6.07 -13.65 6.52
C PHE A 124 4.94 -13.31 5.54
N ALA A 125 3.79 -12.90 6.08
CA ALA A 125 2.64 -12.44 5.31
C ALA A 125 2.98 -11.20 4.46
N PHE A 126 2.53 -11.11 3.21
CA PHE A 126 3.00 -10.07 2.27
C PHE A 126 1.94 -8.99 1.95
N GLY A 127 2.41 -7.78 1.65
CA GLY A 127 1.58 -6.62 1.26
C GLY A 127 1.04 -5.80 2.43
N HIS A 128 0.87 -4.49 2.22
CA HIS A 128 0.50 -3.54 3.29
C HIS A 128 -0.22 -2.26 2.80
N GLU A 129 -0.34 -2.06 1.48
CA GLU A 129 -1.03 -0.88 0.94
C GLU A 129 -2.49 -1.22 0.57
N THR A 130 -3.44 -1.10 1.50
CA THR A 130 -4.77 -1.71 1.37
C THR A 130 -5.94 -0.73 1.43
N ALA A 131 -6.85 -0.90 0.47
CA ALA A 131 -8.25 -0.53 0.60
C ALA A 131 -9.11 -1.80 0.65
N GLY A 132 -10.08 -1.85 1.56
CA GLY A 132 -10.88 -3.04 1.82
C GLY A 132 -12.32 -2.75 2.21
N GLU A 133 -13.07 -3.81 2.52
CA GLU A 133 -14.43 -3.78 3.02
C GLU A 133 -14.48 -4.41 4.41
N VAL A 134 -15.13 -3.76 5.37
CA VAL A 134 -15.35 -4.31 6.71
C VAL A 134 -16.33 -5.49 6.62
N VAL A 135 -15.95 -6.66 7.13
CA VAL A 135 -16.80 -7.87 7.09
C VAL A 135 -17.28 -8.32 8.46
N GLU A 136 -16.56 -7.94 9.52
CA GLU A 136 -16.90 -8.24 10.90
C GLU A 136 -16.34 -7.12 11.80
N VAL A 137 -17.05 -6.81 12.89
CA VAL A 137 -16.60 -5.83 13.89
C VAL A 137 -16.86 -6.38 15.29
N GLY A 138 -15.98 -6.03 16.23
CA GLY A 138 -16.20 -6.28 17.65
C GLY A 138 -17.30 -5.39 18.23
N ASP A 139 -17.75 -5.73 19.44
CA ASP A 139 -18.89 -5.10 20.12
C ASP A 139 -18.61 -3.69 20.67
N GLN A 140 -17.37 -3.20 20.60
CA GLN A 140 -16.96 -1.86 21.02
C GLN A 140 -16.58 -0.95 19.84
N VAL A 141 -16.67 -1.44 18.59
CA VAL A 141 -16.43 -0.64 17.38
C VAL A 141 -17.65 0.24 17.10
N THR A 142 -17.43 1.52 16.86
CA THR A 142 -18.51 2.51 16.69
C THR A 142 -18.35 3.38 15.45
N SER A 143 -17.14 3.52 14.89
CA SER A 143 -16.87 4.44 13.78
C SER A 143 -17.14 3.83 12.40
N VAL A 144 -17.15 2.50 12.29
CA VAL A 144 -17.39 1.75 11.06
C VAL A 144 -18.37 0.60 11.30
N LYS A 145 -19.01 0.12 10.23
CA LYS A 145 -19.89 -1.06 10.24
C LYS A 145 -19.57 -2.00 9.10
N VAL A 146 -20.07 -3.23 9.20
CA VAL A 146 -19.99 -4.23 8.11
C VAL A 146 -20.53 -3.64 6.81
N GLY A 147 -19.77 -3.81 5.73
CA GLY A 147 -20.03 -3.27 4.40
C GLY A 147 -19.37 -1.91 4.11
N ASP A 148 -18.84 -1.22 5.12
CA ASP A 148 -18.11 0.03 4.89
C ASP A 148 -16.80 -0.25 4.14
N LYS A 149 -16.51 0.59 3.15
CA LYS A 149 -15.22 0.59 2.47
C LYS A 149 -14.24 1.44 3.28
N VAL A 150 -13.02 0.94 3.46
CA VAL A 150 -12.03 1.54 4.36
C VAL A 150 -10.63 1.47 3.77
N ILE A 151 -9.78 2.41 4.14
CA ILE A 151 -8.33 2.31 4.05
C ILE A 151 -7.81 1.72 5.36
N VAL A 152 -6.82 0.82 5.28
CA VAL A 152 -6.18 0.17 6.43
C VAL A 152 -4.73 0.66 6.53
N PRO A 153 -4.43 1.72 7.30
CA PRO A 153 -3.06 2.19 7.57
C PRO A 153 -2.15 1.04 7.97
N PHE A 154 -0.94 1.00 7.40
CA PHE A 154 -0.07 -0.16 7.59
C PHE A 154 0.56 -0.24 8.99
N GLN A 155 0.70 0.90 9.67
CA GLN A 155 1.28 1.01 11.01
C GLN A 155 0.21 0.79 12.08
N ILE A 156 0.36 -0.28 12.83
CA ILE A 156 -0.63 -0.67 13.84
C ILE A 156 -0.46 0.23 15.06
N SER A 157 -1.55 0.88 15.46
CA SER A 157 -1.53 1.84 16.57
C SER A 157 -2.88 1.91 17.28
N CYS A 158 -2.86 2.30 18.56
CA CYS A 158 -4.05 2.23 19.41
C CYS A 158 -4.85 3.53 19.53
N GLY A 159 -4.34 4.65 19.00
CA GLY A 159 -4.98 5.97 19.09
C GLY A 159 -5.02 6.60 20.49
N THR A 160 -4.74 5.85 21.54
CA THR A 160 -5.02 6.28 22.92
C THR A 160 -3.80 6.45 23.81
N CYS A 161 -2.67 5.80 23.50
CA CYS A 161 -1.43 6.02 24.24
C CYS A 161 -0.82 7.40 23.95
N ASP A 162 0.09 7.89 24.82
CA ASP A 162 0.66 9.23 24.66
C ASP A 162 1.39 9.43 23.32
N ASN A 163 1.97 8.37 22.76
CA ASN A 163 2.65 8.45 21.47
C ASN A 163 1.62 8.63 20.35
N CYS A 164 0.53 7.85 20.33
CA CYS A 164 -0.54 8.02 19.35
C CYS A 164 -1.22 9.39 19.47
N ARG A 165 -1.46 9.89 20.69
CA ARG A 165 -2.02 11.23 20.92
C ARG A 165 -1.12 12.36 20.41
N GLN A 166 0.20 12.13 20.32
CA GLN A 166 1.17 13.05 19.72
C GLN A 166 1.38 12.83 18.22
N GLY A 167 0.67 11.87 17.60
CA GLY A 167 0.83 11.51 16.19
C GLY A 167 2.00 10.58 15.88
N TRP A 168 2.65 10.00 16.90
CA TRP A 168 3.75 9.04 16.75
C TRP A 168 3.21 7.61 16.69
N THR A 169 2.35 7.33 15.70
CA THR A 169 1.66 6.05 15.52
C THR A 169 2.62 4.89 15.30
N ASN A 170 3.73 5.09 14.58
CA ASN A 170 4.81 4.11 14.37
C ASN A 170 5.52 3.65 15.67
N ALA A 171 5.35 4.40 16.76
CA ALA A 171 5.92 4.11 18.07
C ALA A 171 4.82 3.90 19.12
N CYS A 172 3.65 3.39 18.72
CA CYS A 172 2.58 3.04 19.64
C CYS A 172 3.11 2.22 20.83
N LYS A 173 2.68 2.58 22.05
CA LYS A 173 3.11 1.91 23.30
C LYS A 173 2.28 0.66 23.63
N SER A 174 1.17 0.45 22.93
CA SER A 174 0.23 -0.66 23.17
C SER A 174 0.48 -1.88 22.28
N VAL A 175 1.46 -1.80 21.38
CA VAL A 175 1.89 -2.89 20.49
C VAL A 175 3.42 -2.89 20.42
N THR A 176 4.00 -3.93 19.85
CA THR A 176 5.44 -3.99 19.61
C THR A 176 5.89 -2.79 18.76
N ARG A 177 6.98 -2.14 19.16
CA ARG A 177 7.50 -0.96 18.45
C ARG A 177 7.81 -1.32 17.00
N GLY A 178 7.23 -0.60 16.04
CA GLY A 178 7.33 -0.92 14.63
C GLY A 178 6.35 -2.00 14.16
N ALA A 179 5.25 -2.25 14.89
CA ALA A 179 4.17 -3.14 14.46
C ALA A 179 3.56 -2.65 13.14
N VAL A 180 3.63 -3.51 12.13
CA VAL A 180 3.20 -3.20 10.76
C VAL A 180 2.67 -4.46 10.06
N TYR A 181 1.71 -4.31 9.16
CA TYR A 181 1.30 -5.40 8.28
C TYR A 181 2.36 -5.68 7.21
N GLY A 182 2.43 -6.91 6.73
CA GLY A 182 3.19 -7.25 5.53
C GLY A 182 4.71 -7.29 5.69
N MET A 183 5.23 -7.00 6.90
CA MET A 183 6.65 -6.67 7.13
C MET A 183 7.14 -7.12 8.51
N LYS A 184 6.80 -8.35 8.92
CA LYS A 184 7.25 -8.97 10.18
C LYS A 184 8.71 -8.68 10.56
N PRO A 185 9.71 -8.71 9.65
CA PRO A 185 11.11 -8.46 10.02
C PRO A 185 11.39 -7.10 10.67
N ILE A 186 10.50 -6.11 10.52
CA ILE A 186 10.67 -4.77 11.12
C ILE A 186 10.61 -4.82 12.65
N CYS A 187 9.72 -5.62 13.22
CA CYS A 187 9.52 -5.70 14.67
C CYS A 187 9.61 -7.12 15.25
N GLY A 188 9.67 -8.14 14.41
CA GLY A 188 9.74 -9.56 14.78
C GLY A 188 8.38 -10.21 15.04
N GLU A 189 7.28 -9.45 15.06
CA GLU A 189 5.92 -9.94 15.27
C GLU A 189 5.12 -9.96 13.96
N GLU A 190 4.30 -11.00 13.77
CA GLU A 190 3.47 -11.18 12.58
C GLU A 190 2.07 -10.66 12.83
N PHE A 191 1.64 -9.67 12.04
CA PHE A 191 0.30 -9.10 12.09
C PHE A 191 -0.54 -9.46 10.86
N GLY A 192 0.00 -10.28 9.95
CA GLY A 192 -0.65 -10.60 8.68
C GLY A 192 -0.31 -9.59 7.58
N GLY A 193 -0.85 -9.81 6.39
CA GLY A 193 -0.53 -9.04 5.19
C GLY A 193 -1.77 -8.77 4.34
N ALA A 194 -1.71 -7.72 3.54
CA ALA A 194 -2.78 -7.26 2.68
C ALA A 194 -3.12 -8.21 1.53
N LEU A 195 -2.14 -8.98 1.06
CA LEU A 195 -2.37 -9.98 0.02
C LEU A 195 -2.91 -11.26 0.66
N SER A 196 -4.07 -11.15 1.29
CA SER A 196 -4.80 -12.20 1.99
C SER A 196 -6.30 -12.07 1.73
N GLU A 197 -7.07 -13.12 2.01
CA GLU A 197 -8.54 -13.06 1.96
C GLU A 197 -9.11 -12.15 3.04
N PHE A 198 -8.49 -12.12 4.23
CA PHE A 198 -8.94 -11.31 5.36
C PHE A 198 -7.76 -10.77 6.18
N MET A 199 -7.90 -9.53 6.65
CA MET A 199 -6.99 -8.90 7.60
C MET A 199 -7.69 -8.73 8.95
N HIS A 200 -7.00 -9.09 10.03
CA HIS A 200 -7.36 -8.64 11.37
C HIS A 200 -6.89 -7.20 11.56
N VAL A 201 -7.77 -6.33 12.04
CA VAL A 201 -7.45 -4.93 12.32
C VAL A 201 -7.78 -4.63 13.79
N PRO A 202 -6.79 -4.55 14.69
CA PRO A 202 -7.02 -4.13 16.06
C PRO A 202 -7.29 -2.61 16.11
N PHE A 203 -7.94 -2.16 17.18
CA PHE A 203 -8.23 -0.74 17.41
C PHE A 203 -8.97 -0.08 16.22
N ALA A 204 -9.99 -0.77 15.69
CA ALA A 204 -10.67 -0.43 14.44
C ALA A 204 -11.14 1.03 14.38
N ASP A 205 -11.66 1.57 15.48
CA ASP A 205 -12.12 2.97 15.55
C ASP A 205 -11.00 3.99 15.29
N HIS A 206 -9.75 3.64 15.60
CA HIS A 206 -8.58 4.47 15.31
C HIS A 206 -7.94 4.13 13.96
N MET A 207 -7.82 2.84 13.66
CA MET A 207 -7.08 2.36 12.50
C MET A 207 -7.86 2.57 11.19
N LEU A 208 -9.15 2.27 11.16
CA LEU A 208 -9.90 2.25 9.91
C LEU A 208 -10.32 3.67 9.49
N VAL A 209 -9.92 4.05 8.28
CA VAL A 209 -10.29 5.33 7.69
C VAL A 209 -11.37 5.07 6.63
N PRO A 210 -12.61 5.56 6.81
CA PRO A 210 -13.67 5.39 5.82
C PRO A 210 -13.26 5.92 4.44
N LEU A 211 -13.48 5.11 3.42
CA LEU A 211 -13.28 5.49 2.03
C LEU A 211 -14.53 6.25 1.55
N PRO A 212 -14.39 7.44 0.94
CA PRO A 212 -15.54 8.13 0.35
C PRO A 212 -16.23 7.30 -0.74
N ASP A 213 -17.56 7.31 -0.77
CA ASP A 213 -18.37 6.46 -1.68
C ASP A 213 -18.08 6.68 -3.16
N ASP A 214 -17.64 7.88 -3.55
CA ASP A 214 -17.33 8.27 -4.93
C ASP A 214 -15.93 7.85 -5.37
N ILE A 215 -15.12 7.27 -4.47
CA ILE A 215 -13.75 6.85 -4.77
C ILE A 215 -13.64 5.34 -4.82
N ARG A 216 -13.07 4.85 -5.94
CA ARG A 216 -12.81 3.43 -6.11
C ARG A 216 -11.64 2.99 -5.21
N PRO A 217 -11.71 1.82 -4.55
CA PRO A 217 -10.67 1.33 -3.64
C PRO A 217 -9.25 1.37 -4.23
N GLU A 218 -9.10 1.08 -5.51
CA GLU A 218 -7.82 1.01 -6.21
C GLU A 218 -7.09 2.36 -6.25
N VAL A 219 -7.86 3.45 -6.29
CA VAL A 219 -7.30 4.80 -6.37
C VAL A 219 -6.62 5.18 -5.06
N LEU A 220 -7.13 4.69 -3.93
CA LEU A 220 -6.67 5.06 -2.60
C LEU A 220 -6.06 3.90 -1.80
N ALA A 221 -5.79 2.75 -2.41
CA ALA A 221 -5.07 1.66 -1.75
C ALA A 221 -3.69 2.11 -1.24
N GLY A 222 -2.95 2.93 -2.02
CA GLY A 222 -1.70 3.59 -1.56
C GLY A 222 -1.91 4.65 -0.46
N GLY A 223 -3.16 4.99 -0.15
CA GLY A 223 -3.55 5.89 0.93
C GLY A 223 -3.14 5.41 2.33
N SER A 224 -2.97 4.09 2.51
CA SER A 224 -2.54 3.53 3.79
C SER A 224 -1.05 3.68 4.08
N ASP A 225 -0.24 4.00 3.07
CA ASP A 225 1.22 4.19 3.17
C ASP A 225 1.68 5.37 2.28
N ASN A 226 2.07 5.10 1.03
CA ASN A 226 2.88 6.02 0.23
C ASN A 226 2.25 7.40 -0.03
N ILE A 227 0.92 7.50 -0.17
CA ILE A 227 0.22 8.79 -0.36
C ILE A 227 0.21 9.57 0.95
N ALA A 228 -0.05 8.90 2.08
CA ALA A 228 -0.03 9.53 3.41
C ALA A 228 1.38 9.99 3.78
N ASP A 229 2.38 9.18 3.44
CA ASP A 229 3.79 9.51 3.64
C ASP A 229 4.25 10.69 2.77
N ALA A 230 3.78 10.78 1.52
CA ALA A 230 3.97 11.96 0.70
C ALA A 230 3.26 13.18 1.29
N TRP A 231 2.03 13.03 1.77
CA TRP A 231 1.23 14.12 2.35
C TRP A 231 1.93 14.77 3.54
N ARG A 232 2.37 13.97 4.53
CA ARG A 232 2.97 14.51 5.76
C ARG A 232 4.25 15.32 5.50
N THR A 233 4.99 15.04 4.42
CA THR A 233 6.23 15.75 4.09
C THR A 233 5.99 17.08 3.38
N VAL A 234 4.79 17.28 2.80
CA VAL A 234 4.49 18.45 1.98
C VAL A 234 3.34 19.26 2.57
N ALA A 235 2.13 18.71 2.62
CA ALA A 235 0.91 19.49 2.77
C ALA A 235 0.81 20.31 4.07
N PRO A 236 1.24 19.82 5.26
CA PRO A 236 1.22 20.60 6.49
C PRO A 236 2.23 21.76 6.52
N HIS A 237 3.22 21.76 5.62
CA HIS A 237 4.29 22.75 5.56
C HIS A 237 3.99 23.87 4.57
N MET A 238 3.07 23.66 3.63
CA MET A 238 2.78 24.58 2.53
C MET A 238 2.27 25.95 3.00
N ASP A 239 1.37 25.97 4.01
CA ASP A 239 0.74 27.21 4.47
C ASP A 239 1.71 28.14 5.25
N LYS A 240 2.94 27.70 5.49
CA LYS A 240 3.99 28.51 6.16
C LYS A 240 4.66 29.52 5.23
N TYR A 241 4.43 29.41 3.92
CA TYR A 241 5.11 30.19 2.90
C TYR A 241 4.10 30.90 2.01
N GLU A 242 4.36 32.18 1.73
CA GLU A 242 3.65 32.90 0.68
C GLU A 242 4.23 32.47 -0.68
N ALA A 243 3.39 31.96 -1.57
CA ALA A 243 3.80 31.44 -2.89
C ALA A 243 4.91 30.36 -2.86
N PRO A 244 4.66 29.20 -2.22
CA PRO A 244 5.67 28.16 -2.02
C PRO A 244 6.24 27.63 -3.34
N SER A 245 7.56 27.46 -3.37
CA SER A 245 8.28 26.65 -4.36
C SER A 245 8.80 25.40 -3.68
N VAL A 246 8.67 24.24 -4.33
CA VAL A 246 9.01 22.95 -3.74
C VAL A 246 10.07 22.25 -4.56
N LEU A 247 11.13 21.78 -3.92
CA LEU A 247 12.09 20.84 -4.51
C LEU A 247 11.80 19.45 -3.95
N VAL A 248 11.45 18.52 -4.84
CA VAL A 248 11.31 17.10 -4.53
C VAL A 248 12.58 16.40 -5.01
N ILE A 249 13.37 15.87 -4.09
CA ILE A 249 14.50 15.01 -4.40
C ILE A 249 14.00 13.57 -4.32
N GLY A 250 13.77 12.95 -5.47
CA GLY A 250 13.12 11.64 -5.57
C GLY A 250 13.97 10.61 -6.28
N SER A 251 13.63 9.34 -6.05
CA SER A 251 14.11 8.20 -6.82
C SER A 251 12.93 7.30 -7.14
N GLY A 252 12.65 7.05 -8.44
CA GLY A 252 11.60 6.12 -8.85
C GLY A 252 10.17 6.66 -8.76
N ARG A 253 9.19 5.76 -8.85
CA ARG A 253 7.76 6.09 -9.11
C ARG A 253 6.89 6.22 -7.86
N GLY A 254 7.46 6.12 -6.66
CA GLY A 254 6.71 6.11 -5.41
C GLY A 254 6.43 7.49 -4.84
N ILE A 255 6.75 7.65 -3.56
CA ILE A 255 6.42 8.80 -2.70
C ILE A 255 6.76 10.16 -3.33
N GLY A 256 7.88 10.28 -4.05
CA GLY A 256 8.30 11.54 -4.68
C GLY A 256 7.29 12.08 -5.69
N LEU A 257 6.66 11.22 -6.50
CA LEU A 257 5.64 11.66 -7.46
C LEU A 257 4.34 12.07 -6.78
N TYR A 258 3.98 11.45 -5.65
CA TYR A 258 2.85 11.90 -4.84
C TYR A 258 3.16 13.23 -4.14
N ALA A 259 4.37 13.42 -3.61
CA ALA A 259 4.80 14.66 -2.96
C ALA A 259 4.72 15.84 -3.93
N LEU A 260 5.19 15.65 -5.17
CA LEU A 260 5.02 16.61 -6.27
C LEU A 260 3.55 16.96 -6.53
N GLN A 261 2.68 15.95 -6.68
CA GLN A 261 1.26 16.17 -6.95
C GLN A 261 0.58 16.93 -5.80
N ILE A 262 0.91 16.58 -4.56
CA ILE A 262 0.41 17.24 -3.36
C ILE A 262 0.88 18.69 -3.30
N ALA A 263 2.14 18.97 -3.63
CA ALA A 263 2.68 20.33 -3.70
C ALA A 263 1.90 21.19 -4.71
N LEU A 264 1.70 20.68 -5.93
CA LEU A 264 0.93 21.37 -6.97
C LEU A 264 -0.53 21.59 -6.53
N ALA A 265 -1.18 20.58 -5.97
CA ALA A 265 -2.56 20.66 -5.50
C ALA A 265 -2.73 21.65 -4.34
N ARG A 266 -1.68 21.83 -3.51
CA ARG A 266 -1.64 22.82 -2.42
C ARG A 266 -1.19 24.20 -2.87
N GLY A 267 -1.08 24.44 -4.18
CA GLY A 267 -0.85 25.75 -4.76
C GLY A 267 0.61 26.17 -4.86
N ALA A 268 1.55 25.22 -4.85
CA ALA A 268 2.95 25.52 -5.17
C ALA A 268 3.03 26.24 -6.53
N LYS A 269 3.76 27.36 -6.57
CA LYS A 269 3.96 28.13 -7.80
C LYS A 269 4.98 27.48 -8.74
N ARG A 270 5.91 26.75 -8.14
CA ARG A 270 6.95 26.03 -8.85
C ARG A 270 7.24 24.74 -8.10
N VAL A 271 7.32 23.64 -8.83
CA VAL A 271 7.82 22.37 -8.29
C VAL A 271 8.93 21.85 -9.18
N VAL A 272 10.07 21.56 -8.59
CA VAL A 272 11.21 20.92 -9.23
C VAL A 272 11.31 19.49 -8.73
N TYR A 273 11.31 18.52 -9.64
CA TYR A 273 11.59 17.12 -9.36
C TYR A 273 13.03 16.82 -9.78
N ALA A 274 13.90 16.60 -8.80
CA ALA A 274 15.29 16.26 -9.00
C ALA A 274 15.52 14.75 -8.78
N GLU A 275 16.15 14.09 -9.75
CA GLU A 275 16.50 12.66 -9.67
C GLU A 275 18.00 12.48 -9.86
N ILE A 276 18.62 11.70 -8.96
CA ILE A 276 20.04 11.37 -9.03
C ILE A 276 20.25 10.21 -10.00
N GLY A 277 21.22 10.32 -10.90
CA GLY A 277 21.62 9.26 -11.81
C GLY A 277 21.22 9.53 -13.27
N LYS A 278 20.81 8.48 -14.00
CA LYS A 278 20.59 8.56 -15.46
C LYS A 278 19.26 9.20 -15.88
N GLY A 279 18.40 9.52 -14.91
CA GLY A 279 17.01 9.87 -15.19
C GLY A 279 16.25 8.68 -15.77
N GLY A 280 14.92 8.76 -15.73
CA GLY A 280 14.09 7.65 -16.16
C GLY A 280 12.62 8.00 -16.23
N GLU A 281 11.80 6.96 -16.07
CA GLU A 281 10.36 7.12 -16.25
C GLU A 281 9.72 8.01 -15.19
N ALA A 282 10.24 8.04 -13.97
CA ALA A 282 9.76 8.93 -12.92
C ALA A 282 9.95 10.41 -13.29
N MET A 283 11.11 10.81 -13.84
CA MET A 283 11.29 12.17 -14.38
C MET A 283 10.30 12.47 -15.52
N ARG A 284 10.07 11.52 -16.44
CA ARG A 284 9.08 11.72 -17.52
C ARG A 284 7.68 11.96 -16.94
N MET A 285 7.26 11.13 -15.97
CA MET A 285 5.99 11.29 -15.27
C MET A 285 5.92 12.63 -14.52
N ALA A 286 6.97 13.02 -13.80
CA ALA A 286 7.02 14.29 -13.09
C ALA A 286 6.83 15.49 -14.03
N LYS A 287 7.48 15.47 -15.21
CA LYS A 287 7.29 16.50 -16.24
C LYS A 287 5.85 16.54 -16.75
N GLU A 288 5.23 15.38 -17.00
CA GLU A 288 3.84 15.29 -17.45
C GLU A 288 2.82 15.74 -16.38
N ILE A 289 3.14 15.55 -15.10
CA ILE A 289 2.33 16.05 -13.97
C ILE A 289 2.40 17.59 -13.88
N GLY A 290 3.46 18.20 -14.39
CA GLY A 290 3.66 19.66 -14.38
C GLY A 290 4.85 20.14 -13.56
N ALA A 291 5.78 19.26 -13.19
CA ALA A 291 7.04 19.65 -12.58
C ALA A 291 8.06 20.13 -13.61
N GLU A 292 8.93 21.05 -13.19
CA GLU A 292 10.27 21.14 -13.78
C GLU A 292 11.07 19.90 -13.36
N VAL A 293 11.91 19.38 -14.25
CA VAL A 293 12.69 18.18 -13.95
C VAL A 293 14.17 18.46 -14.06
N GLN A 294 14.94 18.00 -13.07
CA GLN A 294 16.39 18.19 -13.02
C GLN A 294 17.09 16.86 -12.80
N GLN A 295 17.91 16.46 -13.77
CA GLN A 295 18.79 15.31 -13.59
C GLN A 295 20.02 15.75 -12.83
N VAL A 296 20.32 15.07 -11.73
CA VAL A 296 21.50 15.34 -10.90
C VAL A 296 22.53 14.23 -11.13
N PRO A 297 23.76 14.54 -11.56
CA PRO A 297 24.82 13.54 -11.71
C PRO A 297 25.07 12.80 -10.39
N SER A 298 25.31 11.49 -10.43
CA SER A 298 25.82 10.76 -9.26
C SER A 298 27.23 11.25 -8.94
N ALA A 299 27.53 11.51 -7.67
CA ALA A 299 28.92 11.75 -7.24
C ALA A 299 29.77 10.53 -7.64
N SER A 300 30.84 10.80 -8.38
CA SER A 300 31.84 9.82 -8.85
C SER A 300 32.58 9.16 -7.70
#